data_AF-A0A6B2SCD2-F1
#
_entry.id   AF-A0A6B2SCD2-F1
#
_cell.length_a   1.000
_cell.length_b   1.000
_cell.length_c   1.000
_cell.angle_alpha   90.00
_cell.angle_beta   90.00
_cell.angle_gamma   90.00
#
_symmetry.space_group_name_H-M   'P 1'
#
loop_
_entity.id
_entity.type
_entity.pdbx_description
1 polymer ?
#
loop_
_entity_poly.entity_id
_entity_poly.type
_entity_poly.pdbx_seq_one_letter_code
_entity_poly.pdbx_strand_id
1 'polypeptide(L)'
;MDEPTNPQPRPDRPPPVIARVHLSPVQEAYGAWVHHQLGCAQCRDIDADPCPAVQLLRWRWEAMAREAIRRVADDSPPGTTHSRR
;
A
#
# COMPACT_ATOMS: atom_id res chain seq x y z
N MET A 1 -32.36 45.94 15.93
CA MET A 1 -32.39 44.49 15.66
C MET A 1 -30.96 44.03 15.80
N ASP A 2 -30.64 43.43 16.94
CA ASP A 2 -29.33 42.85 17.21
C ASP A 2 -29.32 41.43 16.65
N GLU A 3 -28.45 41.17 15.68
CA GLU A 3 -28.26 39.84 15.11
C GLU A 3 -27.41 39.02 16.10
N PRO A 4 -27.86 37.84 16.55
CA PRO A 4 -27.08 37.03 17.47
C PRO A 4 -25.86 36.48 16.72
N THR A 5 -24.70 37.07 16.97
CA THR A 5 -23.41 36.52 16.52
C THR A 5 -23.19 35.21 17.26
N ASN A 6 -23.41 34.09 16.56
CA ASN A 6 -23.19 32.75 17.09
C ASN A 6 -21.68 32.55 17.29
N PRO A 7 -21.18 32.35 18.52
CA PRO A 7 -19.74 32.18 18.75
C PRO A 7 -19.29 30.87 18.08
N GLN A 8 -18.31 30.96 17.16
CA GLN A 8 -17.75 29.76 16.54
C GLN A 8 -17.06 28.91 17.63
N PRO A 9 -17.35 27.59 17.70
CA PRO A 9 -16.68 26.71 18.64
C PRO A 9 -15.19 26.67 18.31
N ARG A 10 -14.35 27.00 19.29
CA ARG A 10 -12.89 26.87 19.16
C ARG A 10 -12.56 25.38 19.06
N PRO A 11 -11.77 24.93 18.08
CA PRO A 11 -11.30 23.55 18.05
C PRO A 11 -10.24 23.37 19.14
N ASP A 12 -10.65 22.96 20.34
CA ASP A 12 -9.77 22.67 21.49
C ASP A 12 -8.93 21.40 21.33
N ARG A 13 -8.88 20.80 20.14
CA ARG A 13 -8.08 19.59 19.88
C ARG A 13 -7.30 19.73 18.58
N PRO A 14 -5.96 19.61 18.60
CA PRO A 14 -5.20 19.44 17.37
C PRO A 14 -5.74 18.21 16.63
N PRO A 15 -5.79 18.23 15.28
CA PRO A 15 -6.30 17.11 14.51
C PRO A 15 -5.54 15.83 14.90
N PRO A 16 -6.23 14.67 15.03
CA PRO A 16 -5.56 13.43 15.35
C PRO A 16 -4.45 13.21 14.33
N VAL A 17 -3.21 13.14 14.82
CA VAL A 17 -2.05 12.77 14.01
C VAL A 17 -2.39 11.45 13.36
N ILE A 18 -2.42 11.41 12.03
CA ILE A 18 -2.64 10.20 11.25
C ILE A 18 -1.66 9.17 11.80
N ALA A 19 -2.17 8.12 12.44
CA ALA A 19 -1.35 7.01 12.89
C ALA A 19 -0.50 6.61 11.69
N ARG A 20 0.84 6.62 11.83
CA ARG A 20 1.72 6.14 10.77
C ARG A 20 1.32 4.69 10.54
N VAL A 21 0.53 4.43 9.51
CA VAL A 21 0.10 3.10 9.15
C VAL A 21 1.39 2.39 8.74
N HIS A 22 1.89 1.54 9.63
CA HIS A 22 3.00 0.67 9.30
C HIS A 22 2.44 -0.34 8.30
N LEU A 23 2.77 -0.15 7.04
CA LEU A 23 2.42 -1.07 5.98
C LEU A 23 3.11 -2.41 6.23
N SER A 24 2.49 -3.50 5.78
CA SER A 24 3.17 -4.79 5.81
C SER A 24 4.41 -4.74 4.89
N PRO A 25 5.44 -5.55 5.15
CA PRO A 25 6.62 -5.59 4.28
C PRO A 25 6.30 -5.84 2.80
N VAL A 26 5.26 -6.63 2.50
CA VAL A 26 4.78 -6.86 1.13
C VAL A 26 4.19 -5.59 0.52
N GLN A 27 3.43 -4.82 1.29
CA GLN A 27 2.84 -3.55 0.86
C GLN A 27 3.91 -2.48 0.65
N GLU A 28 4.93 -2.41 1.51
CA GLU A 28 6.07 -1.50 1.32
C GLU A 28 6.86 -1.86 0.05
N ALA A 29 7.12 -3.15 -0.19
CA ALA A 29 7.82 -3.60 -1.39
C ALA A 29 7.02 -3.30 -2.68
N TYR A 30 5.70 -3.51 -2.65
CA TYR A 30 4.81 -3.13 -3.73
C TYR A 30 4.86 -1.62 -4.00
N GLY A 31 4.74 -0.81 -2.93
CA GLY A 31 4.82 0.64 -3.02
C GLY A 31 6.13 1.13 -3.63
N ALA A 32 7.26 0.55 -3.22
CA ALA A 32 8.58 0.89 -3.78
C ALA A 32 8.69 0.56 -5.28
N TRP A 33 8.19 -0.61 -5.70
CA TRP A 33 8.17 -1.00 -7.11
C TRP A 33 7.31 -0.06 -7.96
N VAL A 34 6.06 0.18 -7.54
CA VAL A 34 5.12 1.05 -8.26
C VAL A 34 5.62 2.48 -8.33
N HIS A 35 6.12 3.01 -7.21
CA HIS A 35 6.66 4.37 -7.17
C HIS A 35 7.83 4.54 -8.14
N HIS A 36 8.74 3.56 -8.19
CA HIS A 36 9.84 3.59 -9.15
C HIS A 36 9.37 3.49 -10.59
N GLN A 37 8.45 2.58 -10.89
CA GLN A 37 7.92 2.40 -12.25
C GLN A 37 7.25 3.68 -12.78
N LEU A 38 6.54 4.41 -11.91
CA LEU A 38 5.86 5.66 -12.27
C LEU A 38 6.80 6.88 -12.28
N GLY A 39 7.87 6.88 -11.48
CA GLY A 39 8.77 8.02 -11.32
C GLY A 39 10.04 7.97 -12.16
N CYS A 40 10.48 6.79 -12.58
CA CYS A 40 11.73 6.62 -13.34
C CYS A 40 11.54 7.05 -14.81
N ALA A 41 12.39 7.95 -15.29
CA ALA A 41 12.36 8.40 -16.68
C ALA A 41 12.52 7.25 -17.69
N GLN A 42 13.45 6.31 -17.42
CA GLN A 42 13.66 5.13 -18.25
C GLN A 42 12.43 4.21 -18.28
N CYS A 43 11.75 4.03 -17.14
CA CYS A 43 10.54 3.18 -17.10
C CYS A 43 9.34 3.82 -17.83
N ARG A 44 9.35 5.14 -18.00
CA ARG A 44 8.30 5.89 -18.71
C ARG A 44 8.54 6.02 -20.21
N ASP A 45 9.77 5.76 -20.64
CA ASP A 45 10.16 5.78 -22.04
C ASP A 45 9.89 4.39 -22.65
N ILE A 46 9.05 4.34 -23.68
CA ILE A 46 8.64 3.09 -24.35
C ILE A 46 9.76 2.52 -25.22
N ASP A 47 10.66 3.37 -25.70
CA ASP A 47 11.75 2.99 -26.59
C ASP A 47 13.05 2.71 -25.81
N ALA A 48 13.05 2.96 -24.50
CA ALA A 48 14.20 2.71 -23.66
C ALA A 48 14.42 1.21 -23.39
N ASP A 49 15.68 0.86 -23.18
CA ASP A 49 16.05 -0.47 -22.70
C ASP A 49 15.39 -0.79 -21.35
N PRO A 50 15.22 -2.08 -21.02
CA PRO A 50 14.66 -2.49 -19.73
C PRO A 50 15.43 -1.91 -18.54
N CYS A 51 14.71 -1.31 -17.58
CA CYS A 51 15.31 -0.75 -16.38
C CYS A 51 15.66 -1.85 -15.35
N PRO A 52 16.94 -2.09 -15.01
CA PRO A 52 17.29 -3.17 -14.07
C PRO A 52 16.74 -2.94 -12.65
N ALA A 53 16.57 -1.67 -12.26
CA ALA A 53 16.06 -1.31 -10.94
C ALA A 53 14.59 -1.70 -10.76
N VAL A 54 13.72 -1.43 -11.75
CA VAL A 54 12.31 -1.83 -11.69
C VAL A 54 12.17 -3.35 -11.65
N GLN A 55 13.02 -4.08 -12.37
CA GLN A 55 13.03 -5.54 -12.38
C GLN A 55 13.44 -6.12 -11.03
N LEU A 56 14.46 -5.55 -10.39
CA LEU A 56 14.87 -5.95 -9.04
C LEU A 56 13.76 -5.70 -8.00
N LEU A 57 13.12 -4.53 -8.06
CA LEU A 57 12.03 -4.18 -7.15
C LEU A 57 10.82 -5.09 -7.34
N ARG A 58 10.45 -5.36 -8.58
CA ARG A 58 9.39 -6.30 -8.93
C ARG A 58 9.69 -7.70 -8.38
N TRP A 59 10.88 -8.23 -8.65
CA TRP A 59 11.29 -9.55 -8.19
C TRP A 59 11.23 -9.66 -6.65
N ARG A 60 11.69 -8.63 -5.93
CA ARG A 60 11.63 -8.58 -4.46
C ARG A 60 10.18 -8.62 -3.96
N TRP A 61 9.30 -7.81 -4.55
CA TRP A 61 7.89 -7.83 -4.19
C TRP A 61 7.24 -9.19 -4.46
N GLU A 62 7.47 -9.79 -5.64
CA GLU A 62 6.92 -11.10 -6.01
C GLU A 62 7.38 -12.21 -5.05
N ALA A 63 8.66 -12.19 -4.64
CA ALA A 63 9.20 -13.14 -3.67
C ALA A 63 8.51 -13.01 -2.30
N MET A 64 8.32 -11.79 -1.80
CA MET A 64 7.64 -11.54 -0.52
C MET A 64 6.15 -11.88 -0.59
N ALA A 65 5.48 -11.56 -1.70
CA ALA A 65 4.07 -11.88 -1.90
C ALA A 65 3.85 -13.40 -1.91
N ARG A 66 4.72 -14.15 -2.61
CA ARG A 66 4.67 -15.62 -2.63
C ARG A 66 4.87 -16.22 -1.25
N GLU A 67 5.81 -15.69 -0.47
CA GLU A 67 6.02 -16.11 0.91
C GLU A 67 4.80 -15.83 1.80
N ALA A 68 4.21 -14.64 1.70
CA ALA A 68 3.03 -14.30 2.46
C ALA A 68 1.82 -15.21 2.12
N ILE A 69 1.62 -15.51 0.84
CA ILE A 69 0.58 -16.44 0.38
C ILE A 69 0.80 -17.85 0.96
N ARG A 70 2.05 -18.34 0.97
CA ARG A 70 2.38 -19.64 1.55
C ARG A 70 2.02 -19.69 3.03
N ARG A 71 2.41 -18.68 3.82
CA ARG A 71 2.09 -18.62 5.25
C ARG A 71 0.58 -18.64 5.51
N VAL A 72 -0.19 -17.86 4.76
CA VAL A 72 -1.66 -17.85 4.88
C VAL A 72 -2.25 -19.22 4.52
N ALA A 73 -1.70 -19.91 3.52
CA ALA A 73 -2.14 -21.25 3.16
C ALA A 73 -1.79 -22.28 4.24
N ASP A 74 -0.61 -22.19 4.84
CA ASP A 74 -0.14 -23.08 5.91
C ASP A 74 -0.89 -22.85 7.23
N ASP A 75 -1.29 -21.61 7.52
CA ASP A 75 -2.09 -21.23 8.70
C ASP A 75 -3.60 -21.52 8.52
N SER A 76 -4.04 -21.91 7.32
CA SER A 76 -5.44 -22.26 7.06
C SER A 76 -5.75 -23.67 7.59
N PRO A 77 -6.74 -23.85 8.48
CA PRO A 77 -7.10 -25.18 8.97
C PRO A 77 -7.58 -26.06 7.81
N PRO A 78 -7.28 -27.37 7.81
CA PRO A 78 -7.75 -28.29 6.79
C PRO A 78 -9.27 -28.44 6.93
N GLY A 79 -10.08 -27.68 6.17
CA GLY A 79 -11.54 -27.85 6.24
C GLY A 79 -12.46 -26.80 5.60
N THR A 80 -12.01 -25.64 5.14
CA THR A 80 -12.91 -24.69 4.45
C THR A 80 -12.98 -24.94 2.95
N THR A 81 -13.39 -26.15 2.56
CA THR A 81 -14.07 -26.35 1.27
C THR A 81 -15.44 -25.69 1.37
N HIS A 82 -15.55 -24.43 0.95
CA HIS A 82 -16.85 -23.86 0.63
C HIS A 82 -17.39 -24.58 -0.61
N SER A 83 -18.09 -25.70 -0.40
CA SER A 83 -18.99 -26.27 -1.39
C SER A 83 -20.01 -25.21 -1.80
N ARG A 84 -19.82 -24.61 -2.97
CA ARG A 84 -20.90 -23.90 -3.65
C ARG A 84 -21.85 -24.97 -4.20
N ARG A 85 -23.09 -24.93 -3.71
CA ARG A 85 -24.25 -25.55 -4.36
C ARG A 85 -24.51 -24.90 -5.71
#